data_AF-A0A8S3I8J4-F1
#
_entry.id   AF-A0A8S3I8J4-F1
#
_cell.length_a   1.000
_cell.length_b   1.000
_cell.length_c   1.000
_cell.angle_alpha   90.00
_cell.angle_beta   90.00
_cell.angle_gamma   90.00
#
_symmetry.space_group_name_H-M   'P 1'
#
loop_
_entity.id
_entity.type
_entity.pdbx_description
1 polymer ?
#
loop_
_entity_poly.entity_id
_entity_poly.type
_entity_poly.pdbx_seq_one_letter_code
_entity_poly.pdbx_strand_id
1 'polypeptide(L)'
;TIGRLRPYYLTVCDPIWANLNCTKTVHTASGFFAIPQYITNHNCNPAASEHDLQEAKLSFPSGHSSYSTYAFIFLFVYFEARLVCRRIKFLKPFFQCICVAIAFFTCLSRVTDYKHHATDVIGGALIGFCVAVFA
;
A
#
# COMPACT_ATOMS: atom_id res chain seq x y z
N THR A 1 8.32 14.93 -6.37
CA THR A 1 7.95 13.50 -6.41
C THR A 1 6.44 13.42 -6.42
N ILE A 2 5.83 12.78 -7.42
CA ILE A 2 4.37 12.63 -7.50
C ILE A 2 4.02 11.39 -6.68
N GLY A 3 3.45 11.57 -5.49
CA GLY A 3 3.09 10.47 -4.60
C GLY A 3 2.56 10.98 -3.27
N ARG A 4 1.49 10.37 -2.79
CA ARG A 4 0.97 10.58 -1.43
C ARG A 4 1.99 10.03 -0.40
N LEU A 5 2.05 10.63 0.78
CA LEU A 5 2.86 10.15 1.91
C LEU A 5 2.25 8.88 2.51
N ARG A 6 3.10 7.95 2.95
CA ARG A 6 2.65 6.72 3.63
C ARG A 6 2.08 7.05 5.03
N PRO A 7 1.19 6.21 5.59
CA PRO A 7 0.60 6.47 6.91
C PRO A 7 1.64 6.66 8.04
N TYR A 8 2.77 5.94 7.99
CA TYR A 8 3.85 6.05 8.99
C TYR A 8 4.83 7.21 8.74
N TYR A 9 4.59 8.11 7.78
CA TYR A 9 5.55 9.17 7.45
C TYR A 9 5.84 10.11 8.62
N LEU A 10 4.81 10.49 9.40
CA LEU A 10 4.97 11.43 10.52
C LEU A 10 5.87 10.87 11.63
N THR A 11 5.86 9.54 11.83
CA THR A 11 6.70 8.90 12.86
C THR A 11 8.15 8.82 12.44
N VAL A 12 8.44 8.75 11.14
CA VAL A 12 9.81 8.77 10.61
C VAL A 12 10.36 10.18 10.55
N CYS A 13 9.54 11.14 10.11
CA CYS A 13 9.94 12.52 9.98
C CYS A 13 10.11 13.22 11.32
N ASP A 14 9.30 12.87 12.33
CA ASP A 14 9.31 13.45 13.67
C ASP A 14 9.53 14.98 13.64
N PRO A 15 8.60 15.74 13.04
CA PRO A 15 8.82 17.16 12.83
C PRO A 15 8.87 17.91 14.16
N ILE A 16 9.69 18.97 14.22
CA ILE A 16 9.76 19.83 15.40
C ILE A 16 8.44 20.62 15.52
N TRP A 17 7.55 20.15 16.39
CA TRP A 17 6.20 20.69 16.59
C TRP A 17 6.18 22.18 16.92
N ALA A 18 7.22 22.69 17.59
CA ALA A 18 7.35 24.12 17.94
C ALA A 18 7.43 25.04 16.70
N ASN A 19 7.88 24.52 15.55
CA ASN A 19 8.02 25.30 14.32
C ASN A 19 6.80 25.18 13.40
N LEU A 20 5.81 24.36 13.76
CA LEU A 20 4.62 24.13 12.96
C LEU A 20 3.50 25.08 13.40
N ASN A 21 3.13 26.00 12.49
CA ASN A 21 2.01 26.89 12.73
C ASN A 21 0.70 26.27 12.20
N CYS A 22 0.05 25.47 13.05
CA CYS A 22 -1.23 24.83 12.76
C CYS A 22 -2.45 25.77 12.90
N THR A 23 -2.24 27.03 13.30
CA THR A 23 -3.30 28.02 13.50
C THR A 23 -3.66 28.74 12.20
N LYS A 24 -2.80 28.66 11.18
CA LYS A 24 -3.08 29.27 9.87
C LYS A 24 -4.26 28.56 9.21
N THR A 25 -5.29 29.33 8.90
CA THR A 25 -6.42 28.87 8.12
C THR A 25 -6.41 29.52 6.74
N VAL A 26 -6.86 28.77 5.74
CA VAL A 26 -7.11 29.26 4.39
C VAL A 26 -8.63 29.30 4.20
N HIS A 27 -9.12 30.43 3.71
CA HIS A 27 -10.51 30.54 3.30
C HIS A 27 -10.71 29.81 1.97
N THR A 28 -11.74 28.97 1.91
CA THR A 28 -12.21 28.42 0.63
C THR A 28 -12.63 29.56 -0.32
N ALA A 29 -12.67 29.30 -1.63
CA ALA A 29 -12.90 30.32 -2.66
C ALA A 29 -14.20 31.14 -2.47
N SER A 30 -15.16 30.64 -1.69
CA SER A 30 -16.41 31.32 -1.31
C SER A 30 -16.29 32.21 -0.06
N GLY A 31 -15.15 32.26 0.62
CA GLY A 31 -14.90 33.05 1.84
C GLY A 31 -15.61 32.55 3.10
N PHE A 32 -16.62 31.68 2.95
CA PHE A 32 -17.55 31.28 4.00
C PHE A 32 -16.97 30.26 5.01
N PHE A 33 -15.99 29.44 4.59
CA PHE A 33 -15.43 28.38 5.43
C PHE A 33 -13.90 28.46 5.48
N ALA A 34 -13.34 28.49 6.71
CA ALA A 34 -11.91 28.49 6.97
C ALA A 34 -11.44 27.06 7.28
N ILE A 35 -10.49 26.54 6.49
CA ILE A 35 -9.87 25.22 6.69
C ILE A 35 -8.42 25.37 7.15
N PRO A 36 -7.88 24.44 7.95
CA PRO A 36 -6.46 24.45 8.27
C PRO A 36 -5.61 24.41 6.99
N GLN A 37 -4.61 25.27 6.94
CA GLN A 37 -3.68 25.33 5.81
C GLN A 37 -2.87 24.04 5.74
N TYR A 38 -2.78 23.44 4.54
CA TYR A 38 -1.88 22.31 4.33
C TYR A 38 -0.42 22.77 4.42
N ILE A 39 0.34 22.17 5.34
CA ILE A 39 1.74 22.50 5.57
C ILE A 39 2.59 21.66 4.63
N THR A 40 3.25 22.31 3.68
CA THR A 40 4.18 21.67 2.72
C THR A 40 5.64 21.80 3.12
N ASN A 41 5.96 22.82 3.92
CA ASN A 41 7.31 23.12 4.38
C ASN A 41 7.44 22.77 5.86
N HIS A 42 7.79 21.51 6.13
CA HIS A 42 8.12 21.02 7.46
C HIS A 42 9.52 20.42 7.46
N ASN A 43 10.33 20.81 8.44
CA ASN A 43 11.65 20.23 8.63
C ASN A 43 11.49 18.99 9.50
N CYS A 44 11.88 17.83 8.95
CA CYS A 44 12.03 16.61 9.73
C CYS A 44 13.20 16.76 10.71
N ASN A 45 13.18 15.97 11.78
CA ASN A 45 14.28 15.90 12.73
C ASN A 45 15.58 15.52 11.98
N PRO A 46 16.71 16.24 12.16
CA PRO A 46 17.97 15.88 11.51
C PRO A 46 18.51 14.49 11.92
N ALA A 47 17.99 13.90 13.00
CA ALA A 47 18.29 12.52 13.39
C ALA A 47 17.55 11.46 12.56
N ALA A 48 16.58 11.84 11.73
CA ALA A 48 15.83 10.92 10.89
C ALA A 48 16.70 10.35 9.75
N SER A 49 16.54 9.06 9.48
CA SER A 49 17.21 8.39 8.36
C SER A 49 16.67 8.88 7.02
N GLU A 50 17.56 9.38 6.15
CA GLU A 50 17.19 9.83 4.80
C GLU A 50 16.57 8.69 3.98
N HIS A 51 17.07 7.46 4.15
CA HIS A 51 16.52 6.29 3.46
C HIS A 51 15.05 6.05 3.83
N ASP A 52 14.73 6.06 5.12
CA ASP A 52 13.37 5.80 5.59
C ASP A 52 12.42 6.94 5.24
N LEU A 53 12.93 8.16 5.19
CA LEU A 53 12.20 9.33 4.70
C LEU A 53 11.86 9.23 3.21
N GLN A 54 12.78 8.77 2.38
CA GLN A 54 12.51 8.53 0.96
C GLN A 54 11.49 7.41 0.79
N GLU A 55 11.61 6.32 1.54
CA GLU A 55 10.65 5.22 1.49
C GLU A 55 9.25 5.66 1.92
N ALA A 56 9.16 6.47 2.99
CA ALA A 56 7.90 6.99 3.50
C ALA A 56 7.19 7.96 2.53
N LYS A 57 7.90 8.50 1.53
CA LYS A 57 7.32 9.34 0.45
C LYS A 57 6.72 8.52 -0.70
N LEU A 58 6.97 7.20 -0.76
CA LEU A 58 6.58 6.33 -1.87
C LEU A 58 5.35 5.48 -1.52
N SER A 59 4.15 6.06 -1.53
CA SER A 59 2.94 5.31 -1.15
C SER A 59 2.29 4.51 -2.29
N PHE A 60 2.22 5.04 -3.51
CA PHE A 60 1.45 4.43 -4.61
C PHE A 60 2.33 4.00 -5.80
N PRO A 61 2.07 2.82 -6.40
CA PRO A 61 1.24 1.71 -5.91
C PRO A 61 2.01 0.82 -4.90
N SER A 62 1.29 -0.04 -4.17
CA SER A 62 1.94 -0.99 -3.26
C SER A 62 2.63 -2.13 -4.04
N GLY A 63 3.96 -2.11 -4.11
CA GLY A 63 4.75 -3.14 -4.78
C GLY A 63 4.59 -4.56 -4.19
N HIS A 64 4.55 -4.68 -2.86
CA HIS A 64 4.34 -5.97 -2.19
C HIS A 64 3.00 -6.62 -2.59
N SER A 65 1.94 -5.82 -2.60
CA SER A 65 0.61 -6.26 -3.04
C SER A 65 0.60 -6.67 -4.51
N SER A 66 1.21 -5.88 -5.40
CA SER A 66 1.28 -6.23 -6.82
C SER A 66 2.02 -7.53 -7.07
N TYR A 67 3.18 -7.72 -6.42
CA TYR A 67 3.99 -8.93 -6.62
C TYR A 67 3.32 -10.18 -6.04
N SER A 68 2.77 -10.08 -4.82
CA SER A 68 2.11 -11.21 -4.18
C SER A 68 0.83 -11.61 -4.93
N THR A 69 -0.01 -10.64 -5.33
CA THR A 69 -1.20 -10.93 -6.14
C THR A 69 -0.79 -11.56 -7.46
N TYR A 70 0.21 -11.05 -8.16
CA TYR A 70 0.71 -11.66 -9.39
C TYR A 70 1.12 -13.13 -9.17
N ALA A 71 2.03 -13.39 -8.23
CA ALA A 71 2.60 -14.71 -8.03
C ALA A 71 1.55 -15.76 -7.63
N PHE A 72 0.66 -15.43 -6.68
CA PHE A 72 -0.31 -16.39 -6.16
C PHE A 72 -1.53 -16.58 -7.06
N ILE A 73 -1.95 -15.56 -7.82
CA ILE A 73 -3.00 -15.72 -8.84
C ILE A 73 -2.47 -16.55 -10.01
N PHE A 74 -1.23 -16.32 -10.44
CA PHE A 74 -0.60 -17.16 -11.45
C PHE A 74 -0.54 -18.63 -10.99
N LEU A 75 -0.11 -18.88 -9.74
CA LEU A 75 -0.11 -20.23 -9.17
C LEU A 75 -1.52 -20.84 -9.08
N PHE A 76 -2.53 -20.05 -8.73
CA PHE A 76 -3.93 -20.51 -8.71
C PHE A 76 -4.37 -21.02 -10.09
N VAL A 77 -4.11 -20.25 -11.15
CA VAL A 77 -4.43 -20.62 -12.54
C VAL A 77 -3.57 -21.80 -13.00
N TYR A 78 -2.29 -21.83 -12.62
CA TYR A 78 -1.39 -22.92 -12.94
C TYR A 78 -1.85 -24.24 -12.33
N PHE A 79 -2.24 -24.26 -11.05
CA PHE A 79 -2.85 -25.44 -10.43
C PHE A 79 -4.16 -25.81 -11.10
N GLU A 80 -4.96 -24.82 -11.55
CA GLU A 80 -6.17 -25.10 -12.31
C GLU A 80 -5.87 -25.88 -13.60
N ALA A 81 -4.87 -25.44 -14.36
CA ALA A 81 -4.54 -25.99 -15.66
C ALA A 81 -3.72 -27.30 -15.61
N ARG A 82 -2.87 -27.48 -14.59
CA ARG A 82 -1.86 -28.56 -14.58
C ARG A 82 -2.05 -29.62 -13.51
N LEU A 83 -2.74 -29.32 -12.42
CA LEU A 83 -2.86 -30.26 -11.30
C LEU A 83 -4.00 -31.27 -11.55
N VAL A 84 -3.64 -32.46 -12.02
CA VAL A 84 -4.59 -33.57 -12.25
C VAL A 84 -4.54 -34.54 -11.06
N CYS A 85 -5.49 -34.42 -10.13
CA CYS A 85 -5.60 -35.31 -8.97
C CYS A 85 -6.80 -36.25 -9.11
N ARG A 86 -6.56 -37.49 -9.58
CA ARG A 86 -7.64 -38.49 -9.77
C ARG A 86 -8.14 -39.10 -8.46
N ARG A 87 -7.30 -39.15 -7.42
CA ARG A 87 -7.59 -39.83 -6.13
C ARG A 87 -8.05 -38.86 -5.03
N ILE A 88 -7.40 -37.71 -4.90
CA ILE A 88 -7.68 -36.72 -3.84
C ILE A 88 -8.24 -35.45 -4.50
N LYS A 89 -9.56 -35.42 -4.71
CA LYS A 89 -10.23 -34.32 -5.41
C LYS A 89 -10.14 -32.98 -4.68
N PHE A 90 -9.93 -32.99 -3.37
CA PHE A 90 -9.80 -31.79 -2.54
C PHE A 90 -8.42 -31.14 -2.55
N LEU A 91 -7.40 -31.81 -3.08
CA LEU A 91 -6.03 -31.32 -3.02
C LEU A 91 -5.87 -30.03 -3.85
N LYS A 92 -6.54 -29.99 -5.00
CA LYS A 92 -6.53 -28.84 -5.91
C LYS A 92 -7.16 -27.58 -5.29
N PRO A 93 -8.43 -27.61 -4.81
CA PRO A 93 -9.01 -26.44 -4.15
C PRO A 93 -8.27 -26.07 -2.85
N PHE A 94 -7.66 -27.03 -2.15
CA PHE A 94 -6.84 -26.73 -0.97
C PHE A 94 -5.64 -25.84 -1.28
N PHE A 95 -4.83 -26.18 -2.30
CA PHE A 95 -3.71 -25.34 -2.71
C PHE A 95 -4.14 -23.99 -3.26
N GLN A 96 -5.25 -23.97 -4.03
CA GLN A 96 -5.85 -22.73 -4.53
C GLN A 96 -6.28 -21.80 -3.38
N CYS A 97 -6.93 -22.34 -2.34
CA CYS A 97 -7.29 -21.58 -1.14
C CYS A 97 -6.05 -21.03 -0.43
N ILE A 98 -4.97 -21.81 -0.32
CA ILE A 98 -3.70 -21.34 0.26
C ILE A 98 -3.13 -20.16 -0.54
N CYS A 99 -3.09 -20.25 -1.87
CA CYS A 99 -2.59 -19.15 -2.71
C CYS A 99 -3.38 -17.86 -2.48
N VAL A 100 -4.72 -17.94 -2.50
CA VAL A 100 -5.59 -16.77 -2.26
C VAL A 100 -5.41 -16.24 -0.83
N ALA A 101 -5.29 -17.12 0.17
CA ALA A 101 -5.09 -16.73 1.56
C ALA A 101 -3.77 -15.99 1.76
N ILE A 102 -2.66 -16.45 1.16
CA ILE A 102 -1.36 -15.78 1.28
C ILE A 102 -1.40 -14.43 0.54
N ALA A 103 -1.97 -14.37 -0.66
CA ALA A 103 -2.14 -13.11 -1.39
C ALA A 103 -2.91 -12.09 -0.54
N PHE A 104 -4.06 -12.50 0.01
CA PHE A 104 -4.89 -11.63 0.84
C PHE A 104 -4.19 -11.21 2.13
N PHE A 105 -3.52 -12.14 2.82
CA PHE A 105 -2.77 -11.86 4.04
C PHE A 105 -1.66 -10.82 3.80
N THR A 106 -0.92 -10.93 2.68
CA THR A 106 0.10 -9.92 2.34
C THR A 106 -0.49 -8.55 2.04
N CYS A 107 -1.66 -8.48 1.40
CA CYS A 107 -2.37 -7.21 1.18
C CYS A 107 -2.82 -6.60 2.51
N LEU A 108 -3.40 -7.40 3.40
CA LEU A 108 -3.84 -6.96 4.71
C LEU A 108 -2.69 -6.46 5.57
N SER A 109 -1.56 -7.18 5.58
CA SER A 109 -0.39 -6.76 6.38
C SER A 109 0.13 -5.39 5.96
N ARG A 110 0.07 -5.03 4.67
CA ARG A 110 0.44 -3.67 4.21
C ARG A 110 -0.45 -2.56 4.77
N VAL A 111 -1.72 -2.86 5.05
CA VAL A 111 -2.65 -1.91 5.68
C VAL A 111 -2.47 -1.90 7.19
N THR A 112 -2.40 -3.06 7.84
CA THR A 112 -2.28 -3.17 9.30
C THR A 112 -0.93 -2.67 9.82
N ASP A 113 0.14 -2.84 9.04
CA ASP A 113 1.48 -2.36 9.38
C ASP A 113 1.67 -0.87 9.04
N TYR A 114 0.60 -0.16 8.67
CA TYR A 114 0.59 1.26 8.29
C TYR A 114 1.54 1.61 7.13
N LYS A 115 1.96 0.62 6.33
CA LYS A 115 2.89 0.81 5.21
C LYS A 115 2.21 1.43 3.99
N HIS A 116 0.94 1.12 3.74
CA HIS A 116 0.21 1.64 2.59
C HIS A 116 -1.24 1.99 2.94
N HIS A 117 -1.83 2.91 2.20
CA HIS A 117 -3.27 3.10 2.23
C HIS A 117 -3.98 1.96 1.50
N ALA A 118 -5.22 1.68 1.90
CA ALA A 118 -6.02 0.62 1.25
C ALA A 118 -6.14 0.84 -0.26
N THR A 119 -6.23 2.09 -0.73
CA THR A 119 -6.25 2.44 -2.16
C THR A 119 -5.00 2.00 -2.90
N ASP A 120 -3.84 2.09 -2.26
CA ASP A 120 -2.54 1.75 -2.86
C ASP A 120 -2.37 0.23 -2.96
N VAL A 121 -2.91 -0.50 -1.97
CA VAL A 121 -2.99 -1.96 -1.97
C VAL A 121 -3.96 -2.45 -3.04
N ILE A 122 -5.15 -1.86 -3.16
CA ILE A 122 -6.10 -2.21 -4.22
C ILE A 122 -5.50 -1.96 -5.60
N GLY A 123 -4.86 -0.80 -5.81
CA GLY A 123 -4.18 -0.48 -7.06
C GLY A 123 -3.07 -1.48 -7.40
N GLY A 124 -2.23 -1.83 -6.41
CA GLY A 124 -1.21 -2.86 -6.56
C GLY A 124 -1.79 -4.24 -6.92
N ALA A 125 -2.80 -4.69 -6.18
CA ALA A 125 -3.47 -5.97 -6.42
C ALA A 125 -4.10 -6.04 -7.83
N LEU A 126 -4.74 -4.98 -8.30
CA LEU A 126 -5.30 -4.92 -9.65
C LEU A 126 -4.22 -5.05 -10.72
N ILE A 127 -3.08 -4.35 -10.57
CA ILE A 127 -1.95 -4.48 -11.49
C ILE A 127 -1.44 -5.93 -11.50
N GLY A 128 -1.20 -6.51 -10.33
CA GLY A 128 -0.73 -7.89 -10.20
C GLY A 128 -1.70 -8.90 -10.82
N PHE A 129 -3.00 -8.73 -10.60
CA PHE A 129 -4.04 -9.58 -11.18
C PHE A 129 -4.07 -9.49 -12.71
N CYS A 130 -4.08 -8.28 -13.26
CA CYS A 130 -4.05 -8.08 -14.71
C CYS A 130 -2.83 -8.76 -15.34
N VAL A 131 -1.65 -8.58 -14.74
CA VAL A 131 -0.43 -9.24 -15.24
C VAL A 131 -0.55 -10.76 -15.13
N ALA A 132 -1.06 -11.31 -14.03
CA ALA A 132 -1.17 -12.77 -13.87
C ALA A 132 -2.13 -13.44 -14.87
N VAL A 133 -3.14 -12.72 -15.33
CA VAL A 133 -4.17 -13.23 -16.26
C VAL A 133 -3.78 -13.02 -17.72
N PHE A 134 -3.11 -11.90 -18.04
CA PHE A 134 -2.83 -11.50 -19.42
C PHE A 134 -1.38 -11.68 -19.87
N ALA A 135 -0.44 -11.97 -18.96
CA ALA A 135 0.94 -12.33 -19.31
C ALA A 135 1.05 -13.81 -19.72
#